data_AF-A0A1S1N9N2-F1
#
_entry.id   AF-A0A1S1N9N2-F1
#
_cell.length_a   1.000
_cell.length_b   1.000
_cell.length_c   1.000
_cell.angle_alpha   90.00
_cell.angle_beta   90.00
_cell.angle_gamma   90.00
#
_symmetry.space_group_name_H-M   'P 1'
#
loop_
_entity.id
_entity.type
_entity.pdbx_description
1 polymer ?
#
loop_
_entity_poly.entity_id
_entity_poly.type
_entity_poly.pdbx_seq_one_letter_code
_entity_poly.pdbx_strand_id
1 'polypeptide(L)'
;MSQTISVRIAMLLGLLAMVNGTFMILAPEPWYWLVPGVSDRGPFNQHFLRDIGINYLLIGAAFVLGCVYERQRLALWLFPAAWLLGHALFHIWEVFVGLCSPIFLVIDFVGVTLPALLSVYLIYVSYTLHR
;
A
#
# COMPACT_ATOMS: atom_id res chain seq x y z
N MET A 1 8.75 3.04 23.36
CA MET A 1 7.45 2.36 23.08
C MET A 1 6.97 2.58 21.64
N SER A 2 7.00 3.82 21.11
CA SER A 2 6.56 4.07 19.71
C SER A 2 7.45 3.42 18.65
N GLN A 3 8.77 3.31 18.86
CA GLN A 3 9.69 2.66 17.91
C GLN A 3 9.35 1.18 17.68
N THR A 4 9.18 0.40 18.76
CA THR A 4 8.81 -1.03 18.65
C THR A 4 7.46 -1.23 17.94
N ILE A 5 6.49 -0.36 18.21
CA ILE A 5 5.17 -0.40 17.55
C ILE A 5 5.32 -0.07 16.05
N SER A 6 6.06 0.99 15.71
CA SER A 6 6.29 1.38 14.31
C SER A 6 6.96 0.27 13.50
N VAL A 7 7.98 -0.39 14.05
CA VAL A 7 8.66 -1.52 13.39
C VAL A 7 7.70 -2.69 13.16
N ARG A 8 6.84 -3.01 14.14
CA ARG A 8 5.85 -4.09 13.98
C ARG A 8 4.81 -3.76 12.91
N ILE A 9 4.32 -2.52 12.89
CA ILE A 9 3.38 -2.05 11.86
C ILE A 9 4.05 -2.11 10.48
N ALA A 10 5.27 -1.60 10.35
CA ALA A 10 6.02 -1.62 9.09
C ALA A 10 6.30 -3.05 8.61
N MET A 11 6.68 -3.95 9.51
CA MET A 11 6.87 -5.37 9.17
C MET A 11 5.58 -6.00 8.67
N LEU A 12 4.46 -5.79 9.38
CA LEU A 12 3.17 -6.35 8.97
C LEU A 12 2.73 -5.79 7.61
N LEU A 13 2.78 -4.46 7.45
CA LEU A 13 2.42 -3.77 6.21
C LEU A 13 3.29 -4.25 5.04
N GLY A 14 4.60 -4.38 5.29
CA GLY A 14 5.56 -4.83 4.29
C GLY A 14 5.30 -6.27 3.84
N LEU A 15 5.11 -7.19 4.79
CA LEU A 15 4.82 -8.60 4.48
C LEU A 15 3.48 -8.77 3.75
N LEU A 16 2.43 -8.06 4.17
CA LEU A 16 1.14 -8.08 3.49
C LEU A 16 1.24 -7.54 2.06
N ALA A 17 2.01 -6.46 1.85
CA ALA A 17 2.27 -5.93 0.51
C ALA A 17 3.03 -6.94 -0.36
N MET A 18 4.02 -7.65 0.19
CA MET A 18 4.75 -8.70 -0.54
C MET A 18 3.85 -9.87 -0.92
N VAL A 19 2.98 -10.32 0.00
CA VAL A 19 1.99 -11.37 -0.29
C VAL A 19 1.03 -10.93 -1.38
N ASN A 20 0.49 -9.71 -1.29
CA ASN A 20 -0.41 -9.14 -2.29
C ASN A 20 0.27 -9.05 -3.67
N GLY A 21 1.48 -8.46 -3.73
CA GLY A 21 2.24 -8.32 -4.97
C GLY A 21 2.60 -9.67 -5.60
N THR A 22 2.96 -10.66 -4.77
CA THR A 22 3.21 -12.04 -5.23
C THR A 22 1.95 -12.66 -5.83
N PHE A 23 0.78 -12.48 -5.20
CA PHE A 23 -0.49 -12.99 -5.71
C PHE A 23 -0.85 -12.33 -7.07
N MET A 24 -0.66 -11.02 -7.19
CA MET A 24 -0.85 -10.29 -8.46
C MET A 24 0.08 -10.79 -9.57
N ILE A 25 1.32 -11.17 -9.26
CA ILE A 25 2.29 -11.66 -10.26
C ILE A 25 1.96 -13.08 -10.72
N LEU A 26 1.75 -13.98 -9.75
CA LEU A 26 1.61 -15.41 -10.00
C LEU A 26 0.20 -15.79 -10.51
N ALA A 27 -0.84 -15.10 -10.03
CA ALA A 27 -2.23 -15.39 -10.37
C ALA A 27 -3.04 -14.08 -10.52
N PRO A 28 -2.74 -13.25 -11.53
CA PRO A 28 -3.38 -11.93 -11.72
C PRO A 28 -4.89 -12.01 -11.95
N GLU A 29 -5.37 -13.01 -12.71
CA GLU A 29 -6.80 -13.15 -12.99
C GLU A 29 -7.60 -13.56 -11.74
N PRO A 30 -7.21 -14.59 -10.97
CA PRO A 30 -7.84 -14.85 -9.68
C PRO A 30 -7.81 -13.65 -8.72
N TRP A 31 -6.68 -12.91 -8.66
CA TRP A 31 -6.59 -11.69 -7.84
C TRP A 31 -7.63 -10.65 -8.26
N TYR A 32 -7.74 -10.40 -9.57
CA TYR A 32 -8.65 -9.41 -10.14
C TYR A 32 -10.12 -9.66 -9.77
N TRP A 33 -10.54 -10.92 -9.78
CA TRP A 33 -11.93 -11.29 -9.46
C TRP A 33 -12.20 -11.45 -7.96
N LEU A 34 -11.16 -11.74 -7.15
CA LEU A 34 -11.30 -11.97 -5.72
C LEU A 34 -11.32 -10.68 -4.90
N VAL A 35 -10.54 -9.66 -5.33
CA VAL A 35 -10.42 -8.41 -4.58
C VAL A 35 -11.63 -7.50 -4.87
N PRO A 36 -12.46 -7.19 -3.86
CA PRO A 36 -13.63 -6.35 -4.05
C PRO A 36 -13.27 -4.97 -4.61
N GLY A 37 -14.09 -4.47 -5.55
CA GLY A 37 -13.92 -3.15 -6.15
C GLY A 37 -12.96 -3.09 -7.34
N VAL A 38 -12.08 -4.08 -7.53
CA VAL A 38 -11.09 -4.05 -8.63
C VAL A 38 -11.77 -4.14 -10.00
N SER A 39 -12.72 -5.07 -10.17
CA SER A 39 -13.42 -5.26 -11.43
C SER A 39 -14.31 -4.07 -11.84
N ASP A 40 -14.64 -3.19 -10.88
CA ASP A 40 -15.42 -1.99 -11.13
C ASP A 40 -14.59 -0.84 -11.73
N ARG A 41 -13.25 -0.96 -11.76
CA ARG A 41 -12.32 0.10 -12.22
C ARG A 41 -11.85 -0.03 -13.67
N GLY A 42 -12.39 -0.99 -14.40
CA GLY A 42 -12.07 -1.20 -15.82
C GLY A 42 -11.70 -2.63 -16.13
N PRO A 43 -11.47 -2.96 -17.42
CA PRO A 43 -11.27 -4.34 -17.87
C PRO A 43 -9.96 -4.97 -17.37
N PHE A 44 -9.96 -6.29 -17.22
CA PHE A 44 -8.79 -7.07 -16.84
C PHE A 44 -7.63 -6.87 -17.82
N ASN A 45 -6.45 -6.56 -17.29
CA ASN A 45 -5.19 -6.51 -18.02
C ASN A 45 -4.08 -7.21 -17.22
N GLN A 46 -3.71 -8.41 -17.65
CA GLN A 46 -2.72 -9.21 -16.93
C GLN A 46 -1.34 -8.56 -16.82
N HIS A 47 -0.90 -7.80 -17.83
CA HIS A 47 0.42 -7.17 -17.82
C HIS A 47 0.44 -6.06 -16.77
N PHE A 48 -0.57 -5.20 -16.83
CA PHE A 48 -0.74 -4.09 -15.88
C PHE A 48 -0.84 -4.58 -14.43
N LEU A 49 -1.57 -5.67 -14.16
CA LEU A 49 -1.65 -6.25 -12.82
C LEU A 49 -0.30 -6.77 -12.32
N ARG A 50 0.51 -7.38 -13.19
CA ARG A 50 1.86 -7.84 -12.80
C ARG A 50 2.80 -6.67 -12.54
N ASP A 51 2.70 -5.58 -13.30
CA ASP A 51 3.48 -4.36 -13.05
C ASP A 51 3.14 -3.77 -11.67
N ILE A 52 1.84 -3.67 -11.33
CA ILE A 52 1.40 -3.26 -10.00
C ILE A 52 1.90 -4.25 -8.94
N GLY A 53 1.87 -5.55 -9.23
CA GLY A 53 2.39 -6.59 -8.34
C GLY A 53 3.88 -6.40 -8.01
N ILE A 54 4.71 -6.09 -9.02
CA ILE A 54 6.14 -5.76 -8.82
C ILE A 54 6.27 -4.52 -7.93
N ASN A 55 5.45 -3.49 -8.16
CA ASN A 55 5.44 -2.30 -7.31
C ASN A 55 5.07 -2.64 -5.85
N TYR A 56 4.08 -3.51 -5.61
CA TYR A 56 3.75 -3.99 -4.27
C TYR A 56 4.87 -4.80 -3.61
N LEU A 57 5.64 -5.59 -4.38
CA LEU A 57 6.85 -6.24 -3.87
C LEU A 57 7.91 -5.22 -3.45
N LEU A 58 8.13 -4.18 -4.25
CA LEU A 58 9.08 -3.11 -3.93
C LEU A 58 8.65 -2.31 -2.69
N ILE A 59 7.36 -1.98 -2.59
CA ILE A 59 6.76 -1.35 -1.41
C ILE A 59 7.00 -2.20 -0.17
N GLY A 60 6.70 -3.50 -0.27
CA GLY A 60 6.85 -4.43 0.83
C GLY A 60 8.31 -4.60 1.27
N ALA A 61 9.22 -4.77 0.30
CA ALA A 61 10.65 -4.84 0.55
C ALA A 61 11.17 -3.57 1.22
N ALA A 62 10.75 -2.39 0.77
CA ALA A 62 11.19 -1.12 1.35
C ALA A 62 10.76 -0.96 2.81
N PHE A 63 9.52 -1.35 3.15
CA PHE A 63 9.07 -1.35 4.56
C PHE A 63 9.88 -2.32 5.42
N VAL A 64 10.06 -3.56 4.98
CA VAL A 64 10.84 -4.59 5.70
C VAL A 64 12.31 -4.17 5.85
N LEU A 65 12.93 -3.65 4.79
CA LEU A 65 14.32 -3.20 4.84
C LEU A 65 14.51 -2.00 5.76
N GLY A 66 13.54 -1.08 5.84
CA GLY A 66 13.61 0.03 6.80
C GLY A 66 13.47 -0.40 8.26
N CYS A 67 12.97 -1.61 8.54
CA CYS A 67 13.03 -2.21 9.87
C CYS A 67 14.45 -2.67 10.24
N VAL A 68 15.24 -3.10 9.25
CA VAL A 68 16.62 -3.60 9.43
C VAL A 68 17.65 -2.46 9.37
N TYR A 69 17.51 -1.55 8.41
CA TYR A 69 18.45 -0.47 8.14
C TYR A 69 17.96 0.85 8.74
N GLU A 70 18.08 0.98 10.07
CA GLU A 70 17.51 2.11 10.81
C GLU A 70 17.96 3.49 10.30
N ARG A 71 19.24 3.62 9.93
CA ARG A 71 19.80 4.89 9.43
C ARG A 71 19.18 5.33 8.09
N GLN A 72 18.69 4.39 7.29
CA GLN A 72 18.07 4.62 5.99
C GLN A 72 16.54 4.51 6.03
N ARG A 73 15.95 4.17 7.19
CA ARG A 73 14.53 3.88 7.36
C ARG A 73 13.63 4.94 6.74
N LEU A 74 13.86 6.22 7.06
CA LEU A 74 13.04 7.30 6.55
C LEU A 74 13.08 7.36 5.01
N ALA A 75 14.26 7.22 4.41
CA ALA A 75 14.42 7.23 2.96
C ALA A 75 13.75 6.01 2.31
N LEU A 76 13.87 4.84 2.93
CA LEU A 76 13.24 3.60 2.47
C LEU A 76 11.71 3.67 2.56
N TRP A 77 11.15 4.26 3.61
CA TRP A 77 9.70 4.34 3.82
C TRP A 77 9.03 5.48 3.06
N LEU A 78 9.76 6.53 2.66
CA LEU A 78 9.18 7.74 2.06
C LEU A 78 8.42 7.46 0.76
N PHE A 79 9.08 6.82 -0.22
CA PHE A 79 8.49 6.54 -1.52
C PHE A 79 7.30 5.55 -1.47
N PRO A 80 7.36 4.41 -0.75
CA PRO A 80 6.20 3.55 -0.63
C PRO A 80 5.03 4.22 0.10
N ALA A 81 5.30 5.04 1.13
CA ALA A 81 4.25 5.82 1.79
C ALA A 81 3.63 6.85 0.84
N ALA A 82 4.43 7.54 0.03
CA ALA A 82 3.95 8.48 -0.97
C ALA A 82 3.06 7.80 -2.03
N TRP A 83 3.44 6.60 -2.50
CA TRP A 83 2.61 5.83 -3.41
C TRP A 83 1.27 5.44 -2.78
N LEU A 84 1.29 4.85 -1.58
CA LEU A 84 0.07 4.44 -0.88
C LEU A 84 -0.87 5.62 -0.60
N LEU A 85 -0.30 6.77 -0.19
CA LEU A 85 -1.07 7.99 0.02
C LEU A 85 -1.66 8.53 -1.28
N GLY A 86 -0.87 8.64 -2.34
CA GLY A 86 -1.33 9.08 -3.65
C GLY A 86 -2.44 8.18 -4.20
N HIS A 87 -2.31 6.87 -4.03
CA HIS A 87 -3.30 5.88 -4.42
C HIS A 87 -4.60 6.03 -3.62
N ALA A 88 -4.53 6.18 -2.30
CA ALA A 88 -5.73 6.43 -1.48
C ALA A 88 -6.43 7.75 -1.85
N LEU A 89 -5.67 8.81 -2.12
CA LEU A 89 -6.21 10.08 -2.59
C LEU A 89 -6.87 9.96 -3.97
N PHE A 90 -6.34 9.11 -4.85
CA PHE A 90 -6.95 8.83 -6.15
C PHE A 90 -8.32 8.16 -6.00
N HIS A 91 -8.47 7.21 -5.07
CA HIS A 91 -9.78 6.60 -4.77
C HIS A 91 -10.81 7.62 -4.25
N ILE A 92 -10.37 8.56 -3.41
CA ILE A 92 -11.21 9.67 -2.95
C ILE A 92 -11.60 10.58 -4.13
N TRP A 93 -10.65 10.89 -5.00
CA TRP A 93 -10.88 11.71 -6.17
C TRP A 93 -11.88 11.07 -7.14
N GLU A 94 -11.79 9.76 -7.41
CA GLU A 94 -12.74 9.03 -8.27
C GLU A 94 -14.18 9.13 -7.76
N VAL A 95 -14.38 9.08 -6.45
CA VAL A 95 -15.69 9.30 -5.84
C VAL A 95 -16.12 10.75 -5.98
N PHE A 96 -15.20 11.70 -5.75
CA PHE A 96 -15.50 13.13 -5.85
C PHE A 96 -15.91 13.56 -7.26
N VAL A 97 -15.28 13.01 -8.30
CA VAL A 97 -15.62 13.32 -9.71
C VAL A 97 -16.76 12.46 -10.27
N GLY A 98 -17.36 11.58 -9.46
CA GLY A 98 -18.50 10.75 -9.84
C GLY A 98 -18.17 9.54 -10.71
N LEU A 99 -16.89 9.12 -10.77
CA LEU A 99 -16.49 7.87 -11.45
C LEU A 99 -16.86 6.63 -10.61
N CYS A 100 -16.91 6.77 -9.29
CA CYS A 100 -17.24 5.69 -8.35
C CYS A 100 -18.28 6.13 -7.33
N SER A 101 -19.10 5.18 -6.87
CA SER A 101 -20.04 5.41 -5.76
C SER A 101 -19.30 5.61 -4.43
N PRO A 102 -19.78 6.46 -3.50
CA PRO A 102 -19.17 6.64 -2.19
C PRO A 102 -18.99 5.36 -1.35
N ILE A 103 -19.76 4.29 -1.63
CA ILE A 103 -19.59 3.00 -0.95
C ILE A 103 -18.18 2.41 -1.14
N PHE A 104 -17.50 2.73 -2.25
CA PHE A 104 -16.15 2.26 -2.51
C PHE A 104 -15.14 2.78 -1.48
N LEU A 105 -15.37 3.94 -0.85
CA LEU A 105 -14.49 4.40 0.25
C LEU A 105 -14.50 3.45 1.46
N VAL A 106 -15.61 2.73 1.67
CA VAL A 106 -15.74 1.73 2.73
C VAL A 106 -15.13 0.40 2.29
N ILE A 107 -15.44 -0.04 1.07
CA ILE A 107 -14.91 -1.29 0.49
C ILE A 107 -13.37 -1.25 0.45
N ASP A 108 -12.83 -0.12 -0.01
CA ASP A 108 -11.41 0.07 -0.22
C ASP A 108 -10.66 0.39 1.09
N PHE A 109 -11.38 0.67 2.19
CA PHE A 109 -10.76 1.21 3.40
C PHE A 109 -9.62 0.34 3.92
N VAL A 110 -9.84 -0.97 4.03
CA VAL A 110 -8.85 -1.90 4.59
C VAL A 110 -7.68 -2.12 3.63
N GLY A 111 -7.95 -2.17 2.32
CA GLY A 111 -6.94 -2.48 1.29
C GLY A 111 -6.14 -1.27 0.79
N VAL A 112 -6.69 -0.07 0.93
CA VAL A 112 -6.17 1.16 0.31
C VAL A 112 -5.93 2.24 1.36
N THR A 113 -6.97 2.70 2.05
CA THR A 113 -6.89 3.86 2.95
C THR A 113 -6.12 3.58 4.23
N LEU A 114 -6.37 2.45 4.89
CA LEU A 114 -5.70 2.07 6.13
C LEU A 114 -4.18 1.90 5.93
N PRO A 115 -3.69 1.17 4.91
CA PRO A 115 -2.27 1.15 4.54
C PRO A 115 -1.64 2.53 4.38
N ALA A 116 -2.34 3.45 3.72
CA ALA A 116 -1.88 4.82 3.53
C ALA A 116 -1.73 5.55 4.88
N LEU A 117 -2.76 5.53 5.73
CA LEU A 117 -2.73 6.17 7.05
C LEU A 117 -1.64 5.60 7.95
N LEU A 118 -1.48 4.27 7.96
CA LEU A 118 -0.41 3.61 8.70
C LEU A 118 0.97 4.02 8.16
N SER A 119 1.15 4.11 6.84
CA SER A 119 2.42 4.56 6.26
C SER A 119 2.78 6.01 6.61
N VAL A 120 1.78 6.91 6.65
CA VAL A 120 1.97 8.31 7.11
C VAL A 120 2.37 8.36 8.58
N TYR A 121 1.73 7.55 9.42
CA TYR A 121 2.12 7.40 10.82
C TYR A 121 3.58 6.92 10.97
N LEU A 122 3.99 5.94 10.17
CA LEU A 122 5.37 5.43 10.16
C LEU A 122 6.39 6.52 9.78
N ILE A 123 6.07 7.35 8.79
CA ILE A 123 6.91 8.50 8.40
C ILE A 123 7.00 9.52 9.53
N TYR A 124 5.86 9.88 10.13
CA TYR A 124 5.83 10.84 11.24
C TYR A 124 6.69 10.37 12.43
N VAL A 125 6.54 9.11 12.85
CA VAL A 125 7.33 8.53 13.94
C VAL A 125 8.82 8.42 13.56
N SER A 126 9.14 7.95 12.34
CA SER A 126 10.53 7.84 11.90
C SER A 126 11.23 9.20 11.81
N TYR A 127 10.50 10.26 11.43
CA TYR A 127 11.06 11.61 11.35
C TYR A 127 11.29 12.23 12.73
N THR A 128 10.35 12.02 13.66
CA THR A 128 10.41 12.61 15.01
C THR A 128 11.39 11.91 15.95
N LEU A 129 11.66 10.62 15.76
CA LEU A 129 12.64 9.86 16.57
C LEU A 129 14.10 10.02 16.13
N HIS A 130 14.34 10.54 14.92
CA HIS A 130 15.70 10.73 14.36
C HIS A 130 16.11 12.22 14.25
N ARG A 131 15.30 13.13 14.79
CA ARG A 131 15.71 14.50 15.16
C ARG A 131 16.09 14.52 16.63
#